data_AF-A0A066VUV4-F1
#
_entry.id   AF-A0A066VUV4-F1
#
_cell.length_a   1.000
_cell.length_b   1.000
_cell.length_c   1.000
_cell.angle_alpha   90.00
_cell.angle_beta   90.00
_cell.angle_gamma   90.00
#
_symmetry.space_group_name_H-M   'P 1'
#
loop_
_entity.id
_entity.type
_entity.pdbx_description
1 polymer ?
#
loop_
_entity_poly.entity_id
_entity_poly.type
_entity_poly.pdbx_seq_one_letter_code
_entity_poly.pdbx_strand_id
1 'polypeptide(L)'
;MVMLANSTLAVAAAQSTPISNVACSRHYTIVEGDTCDKIGAKTLTSTYQVMALNLPEAGPDCFTLTPGHQICLGRYGSDCQIVYRATSSDTCSSIASAFGISLSLLKSNNPTLDCGIVYDGLMLCTAPGNIVPVTPSGLNSSYLLLGRRGYDVAQVQKAAQALEVGDGAIVRDASHAHGSSARHAHRSAHHAHMRKNAH
;
A
#
# COMPACT_ATOMS: atom_id res chain seq x y z
N MET A 1 -53.77 30.61 -20.25
CA MET A 1 -52.50 30.90 -19.56
C MET A 1 -52.08 29.62 -18.85
N VAL A 2 -51.24 28.81 -19.50
CA VAL A 2 -50.79 27.51 -18.98
C VAL A 2 -49.44 27.72 -18.29
N MET A 3 -49.39 27.51 -16.97
CA MET A 3 -48.13 27.46 -16.21
C MET A 3 -47.55 26.06 -16.38
N LEU A 4 -46.42 25.92 -17.07
CA LEU A 4 -45.63 24.69 -17.08
C LEU A 4 -44.67 24.71 -15.88
N ALA A 5 -44.87 23.81 -14.92
CA ALA A 5 -43.95 23.58 -13.82
C ALA A 5 -42.84 22.63 -14.28
N ASN A 6 -41.60 23.14 -14.34
CA ASN A 6 -40.43 22.29 -14.57
C ASN A 6 -40.00 21.64 -13.25
N SER A 7 -40.22 20.33 -13.13
CA SER A 7 -39.67 19.52 -12.04
C SER A 7 -38.28 19.03 -12.41
N THR A 8 -37.26 19.61 -11.81
CA THR A 8 -35.89 19.08 -11.88
C THR A 8 -35.74 17.91 -10.89
N LEU A 9 -35.46 16.71 -11.40
CA LEU A 9 -35.04 15.59 -10.56
C LEU A 9 -33.60 15.86 -10.09
N ALA A 10 -33.41 16.02 -8.79
CA ALA A 10 -32.08 16.01 -8.19
C ALA A 10 -31.56 14.57 -8.15
N VAL A 11 -30.53 14.27 -8.96
CA VAL A 11 -29.78 13.02 -8.86
C VAL A 11 -28.86 13.12 -7.65
N ALA A 12 -29.14 12.35 -6.60
CA ALA A 12 -28.25 12.23 -5.45
C ALA A 12 -27.01 11.42 -5.84
N ALA A 13 -25.84 12.04 -5.78
CA ALA A 13 -24.56 11.34 -5.93
C ALA A 13 -24.36 10.42 -4.72
N ALA A 14 -24.20 9.12 -4.96
CA ALA A 14 -23.81 8.16 -3.93
C ALA A 14 -22.38 8.46 -3.49
N GLN A 15 -22.20 9.02 -2.30
CA GLN A 15 -20.89 9.24 -1.70
C GLN A 15 -20.40 7.90 -1.13
N SER A 16 -19.27 7.39 -1.64
CA SER A 16 -18.59 6.22 -1.07
C SER A 16 -18.06 6.58 0.32
N THR A 17 -18.66 6.02 1.37
CA THR A 17 -18.14 6.18 2.74
C THR A 17 -16.77 5.54 2.84
N PRO A 18 -15.75 6.22 3.40
CA PRO A 18 -14.45 5.61 3.60
C PRO A 18 -14.58 4.39 4.53
N ILE A 19 -13.95 3.28 4.14
CA ILE A 19 -14.00 1.99 4.85
C ILE A 19 -13.52 2.12 6.32
N SER A 20 -12.77 3.18 6.63
CA SER A 20 -12.36 3.52 8.00
C SER A 20 -13.52 3.78 8.98
N ASN A 21 -14.72 4.09 8.48
CA ASN A 21 -15.92 4.29 9.31
C ASN A 21 -16.78 3.02 9.48
N VAL A 22 -16.38 1.89 8.89
CA VAL A 22 -17.11 0.63 9.04
C VAL A 22 -16.87 0.07 10.43
N ALA A 23 -17.92 -0.18 11.20
CA ALA A 23 -17.80 -0.73 12.55
C ALA A 23 -17.02 -2.06 12.56
N CYS A 24 -16.30 -2.30 13.65
CA CYS A 24 -15.64 -3.57 13.85
C CYS A 24 -16.67 -4.70 13.97
N SER A 25 -16.51 -5.77 13.20
CA SER A 25 -17.42 -6.92 13.18
C SER A 25 -16.93 -8.10 14.00
N ARG A 26 -15.62 -8.18 14.26
CA ARG A 26 -14.99 -9.28 14.98
C ARG A 26 -13.96 -8.74 15.95
N HIS A 27 -14.04 -9.13 17.21
CA HIS A 27 -13.25 -8.57 18.30
C HIS A 27 -12.42 -9.65 18.99
N TYR A 28 -11.36 -9.23 19.67
CA TYR A 28 -10.53 -10.08 20.51
C TYR A 28 -10.00 -9.29 21.71
N THR A 29 -9.92 -9.95 22.87
CA THR A 29 -9.33 -9.35 24.06
C THR A 29 -7.89 -9.85 24.19
N ILE A 30 -6.95 -8.91 24.19
CA ILE A 30 -5.52 -9.20 24.31
C ILE A 30 -5.25 -9.94 25.62
N VAL A 31 -4.49 -11.03 25.54
CA VAL A 31 -3.96 -11.72 26.72
C VAL A 31 -2.45 -11.54 26.81
N GLU A 32 -1.89 -11.84 27.97
CA GLU A 32 -0.45 -11.72 28.21
C GLU A 32 0.37 -12.54 27.21
N GLY A 33 1.43 -11.93 26.67
CA GLY A 33 2.34 -12.56 25.70
C GLY A 33 1.83 -12.63 24.26
N ASP A 34 0.67 -12.04 23.97
CA ASP A 34 0.17 -11.88 22.61
C ASP A 34 1.06 -10.97 21.75
N THR A 35 1.12 -11.31 20.47
CA THR A 35 1.67 -10.51 19.37
C THR A 35 0.68 -10.59 18.20
N CYS A 36 0.80 -9.75 17.18
CA CYS A 36 -0.08 -9.86 16.00
C CYS A 36 -0.03 -11.25 15.37
N ASP A 37 1.16 -11.85 15.24
CA ASP A 37 1.32 -13.19 14.67
C ASP A 37 0.60 -14.25 15.52
N LYS A 38 0.75 -14.20 16.85
CA LYS A 38 0.09 -15.15 17.75
C LYS A 38 -1.43 -14.97 17.76
N ILE A 39 -1.91 -13.73 17.79
CA ILE A 39 -3.34 -13.43 17.68
C ILE A 39 -3.88 -13.91 16.34
N GLY A 40 -3.16 -13.61 15.25
CA GLY A 40 -3.52 -14.04 13.91
C GLY A 40 -3.65 -15.55 13.80
N ALA A 41 -2.67 -16.29 14.35
CA ALA A 41 -2.68 -17.75 14.38
C ALA A 41 -3.87 -18.31 15.18
N LYS A 42 -4.16 -17.72 16.35
CA LYS A 42 -5.30 -18.13 17.21
C LYS A 42 -6.65 -17.84 16.57
N THR A 43 -6.75 -16.77 15.78
CA THR A 43 -8.03 -16.18 15.36
C THR A 43 -8.28 -16.25 13.86
N LEU A 44 -7.37 -16.88 13.11
CA LEU A 44 -7.37 -16.91 11.64
C LEU A 44 -7.48 -15.51 11.04
N THR A 45 -6.65 -14.60 11.53
CA THR A 45 -6.56 -13.21 11.06
C THR A 45 -5.17 -12.97 10.51
N SER A 46 -5.02 -12.29 9.37
CA SER A 46 -3.68 -11.98 8.87
C SER A 46 -2.93 -11.03 9.81
N THR A 47 -1.62 -11.16 9.90
CA THR A 47 -0.77 -10.30 10.74
C THR A 47 -0.97 -8.83 10.36
N TYR A 48 -1.04 -8.55 9.06
CA TYR A 48 -1.32 -7.21 8.56
C TYR A 48 -2.67 -6.68 9.04
N GLN A 49 -3.72 -7.50 9.02
CA GLN A 49 -5.06 -7.10 9.41
C GLN A 49 -5.16 -6.80 10.91
N VAL A 50 -4.55 -7.63 11.76
CA VAL A 50 -4.48 -7.35 13.22
C VAL A 50 -3.77 -6.03 13.47
N MET A 51 -2.65 -5.77 12.78
CA MET A 51 -1.93 -4.50 12.93
C MET A 51 -2.74 -3.31 12.41
N ALA A 52 -3.15 -3.34 11.13
CA ALA A 52 -3.75 -2.20 10.43
C ALA A 52 -5.05 -1.70 11.07
N LEU A 53 -5.86 -2.60 11.62
CA LEU A 53 -7.14 -2.25 12.25
C LEU A 53 -7.00 -1.66 13.65
N ASN A 54 -5.81 -1.75 14.26
CA ASN A 54 -5.56 -1.37 15.65
C ASN A 54 -4.37 -0.40 15.79
N LEU A 55 -4.00 0.28 14.70
CA LEU A 55 -3.04 1.37 14.76
C LEU A 55 -3.72 2.67 15.23
N PRO A 56 -2.99 3.52 15.97
CA PRO A 56 -1.58 3.39 16.33
C PRO A 56 -1.29 2.48 17.54
N GLU A 57 -2.30 2.06 18.30
CA GLU A 57 -2.16 1.42 19.62
C GLU A 57 -1.37 0.10 19.59
N ALA A 58 -1.58 -0.72 18.56
CA ALA A 58 -0.84 -1.97 18.37
C ALA A 58 0.64 -1.76 18.05
N GLY A 59 1.02 -0.56 17.62
CA GLY A 59 2.35 -0.27 17.10
C GLY A 59 2.59 -0.90 15.71
N PRO A 60 3.62 -0.44 15.00
CA PRO A 60 3.97 -0.95 13.67
C PRO A 60 4.79 -2.25 13.71
N ASP A 61 5.31 -2.61 14.88
CA ASP A 61 6.05 -3.84 15.15
C ASP A 61 5.17 -4.93 15.81
N CYS A 62 4.01 -4.54 16.35
CA CYS A 62 3.02 -5.37 17.01
C CYS A 62 3.51 -6.14 18.24
N PHE A 63 4.35 -5.48 19.04
CA PHE A 63 4.80 -5.96 20.35
C PHE A 63 4.27 -5.12 21.52
N THR A 64 3.62 -3.98 21.26
CA THR A 64 3.10 -3.06 22.29
C THR A 64 1.61 -3.27 22.58
N LEU A 65 1.16 -4.51 22.65
CA LEU A 65 -0.23 -4.84 22.95
C LEU A 65 -0.49 -4.83 24.47
N THR A 66 -1.58 -4.19 24.90
CA THR A 66 -1.92 -4.11 26.33
C THR A 66 -2.95 -5.19 26.70
N PRO A 67 -2.61 -6.17 27.57
CA PRO A 67 -3.57 -7.17 28.01
C PRO A 67 -4.87 -6.57 28.57
N GLY A 68 -5.98 -7.27 28.36
CA GLY A 68 -7.33 -6.83 28.74
C GLY A 68 -7.97 -5.83 27.78
N HIS A 69 -7.22 -5.21 26.87
CA HIS A 69 -7.82 -4.33 25.85
C HIS A 69 -8.47 -5.15 24.75
N GLN A 70 -9.64 -4.68 24.30
CA GLN A 70 -10.32 -5.25 23.15
C GLN A 70 -9.79 -4.60 21.87
N ILE A 71 -9.45 -5.43 20.89
CA ILE A 71 -8.98 -5.03 19.57
C ILE A 71 -9.94 -5.50 18.49
N CYS A 72 -9.86 -4.84 17.33
CA CYS A 72 -10.60 -5.20 16.15
C CYS A 72 -9.83 -6.24 15.32
N LEU A 73 -10.46 -7.35 15.00
CA LEU A 73 -9.92 -8.37 14.10
C LEU A 73 -10.44 -8.24 12.68
N GLY A 74 -11.60 -7.62 12.45
CA GLY A 74 -12.20 -7.56 11.13
C GLY A 74 -13.30 -6.51 11.04
N ARG A 75 -13.49 -5.97 9.85
CA ARG A 75 -14.59 -5.06 9.48
C ARG A 75 -15.30 -5.65 8.26
N TYR A 76 -16.58 -5.34 8.10
CA TYR A 76 -17.34 -5.79 6.94
C TYR A 76 -16.68 -5.32 5.63
N GLY A 77 -16.48 -6.24 4.69
CA GLY A 77 -15.83 -5.96 3.41
C GLY A 77 -14.30 -5.94 3.43
N SER A 78 -13.66 -6.00 4.60
CA SER A 78 -12.19 -6.03 4.73
C SER A 78 -11.70 -7.05 5.77
N ASP A 79 -12.51 -8.06 6.09
CA ASP A 79 -12.11 -9.20 6.94
C ASP A 79 -11.73 -10.38 6.05
N CYS A 80 -10.45 -10.69 5.96
CA CYS A 80 -9.96 -11.77 5.13
C CYS A 80 -10.44 -13.14 5.61
N GLN A 81 -11.14 -13.88 4.75
CA GLN A 81 -11.73 -15.18 5.09
C GLN A 81 -10.82 -16.39 4.80
N ILE A 82 -9.75 -16.19 4.04
CA ILE A 82 -8.78 -17.25 3.71
C ILE A 82 -7.42 -16.78 4.20
N VAL A 83 -6.96 -17.36 5.30
CA VAL A 83 -5.69 -16.98 5.94
C VAL A 83 -4.78 -18.20 5.99
N TYR A 84 -3.54 -18.01 5.56
CA TYR A 84 -2.49 -19.00 5.57
C TYR A 84 -1.46 -18.69 6.65
N ARG A 85 -1.04 -19.72 7.40
CA ARG A 85 0.10 -19.63 8.32
C ARG A 85 1.35 -20.07 7.58
N ALA A 86 2.24 -19.13 7.30
CA ALA A 86 3.50 -19.44 6.65
C ALA A 86 4.46 -20.21 7.57
N THR A 87 5.38 -20.91 6.92
CA THR A 87 6.48 -21.65 7.49
C THR A 87 7.81 -21.05 7.02
N SER A 88 8.93 -21.45 7.63
CA SER A 88 10.26 -21.02 7.19
C SER A 88 10.67 -21.59 5.81
N SER A 89 9.96 -22.61 5.30
CA SER A 89 10.18 -23.15 3.96
C SER A 89 9.39 -22.43 2.86
N ASP A 90 8.48 -21.52 3.23
CA ASP A 90 7.64 -20.85 2.25
C ASP A 90 8.36 -19.71 1.53
N THR A 91 7.95 -19.51 0.28
CA THR A 91 8.26 -18.29 -0.48
C THR A 91 6.94 -17.61 -0.85
N CYS A 92 6.96 -16.31 -1.13
CA CYS A 92 5.76 -15.65 -1.65
C CYS A 92 5.23 -16.34 -2.92
N SER A 93 6.12 -16.85 -3.79
CA SER A 93 5.73 -17.54 -5.02
C SER A 93 5.06 -18.89 -4.76
N SER A 94 5.58 -19.68 -3.80
CA SER A 94 4.97 -20.98 -3.45
C SER A 94 3.59 -20.78 -2.82
N ILE A 95 3.45 -19.80 -1.92
CA ILE A 95 2.17 -19.44 -1.31
C ILE A 95 1.17 -18.96 -2.36
N ALA A 96 1.56 -17.99 -3.20
CA ALA A 96 0.67 -17.46 -4.23
C ALA A 96 0.18 -18.57 -5.19
N SER A 97 1.09 -19.46 -5.59
CA SER A 97 0.76 -20.61 -6.45
C SER A 97 -0.17 -21.60 -5.76
N ALA A 98 0.07 -21.91 -4.48
CA ALA A 98 -0.73 -22.86 -3.71
C ALA A 98 -2.20 -22.41 -3.55
N PHE A 99 -2.44 -21.10 -3.48
CA PHE A 99 -3.79 -20.53 -3.39
C PHE A 99 -4.35 -20.04 -4.74
N GLY A 100 -3.62 -20.23 -5.84
CA GLY A 100 -4.07 -19.80 -7.17
C GLY A 100 -4.25 -18.28 -7.31
N ILE A 101 -3.48 -17.48 -6.56
CA ILE A 101 -3.52 -16.02 -6.60
C ILE A 101 -2.25 -15.45 -7.22
N SER A 102 -2.30 -14.21 -7.71
CA SER A 102 -1.08 -13.54 -8.17
C SER A 102 -0.22 -13.10 -6.99
N LEU A 103 1.10 -13.00 -7.21
CA LEU A 103 2.02 -12.39 -6.26
C LEU A 103 1.61 -10.95 -5.92
N SER A 104 1.12 -10.19 -6.91
CA SER A 104 0.64 -8.83 -6.70
C SER A 104 -0.57 -8.78 -5.77
N LEU A 105 -1.51 -9.71 -5.89
CA LEU A 105 -2.67 -9.80 -5.01
C LEU A 105 -2.26 -10.21 -3.60
N LEU A 106 -1.36 -11.20 -3.46
CA LEU A 106 -0.81 -11.60 -2.17
C LEU A 106 -0.18 -10.39 -1.43
N LYS A 107 0.65 -9.60 -2.13
CA LYS A 107 1.27 -8.40 -1.56
C LYS A 107 0.27 -7.27 -1.31
N SER A 108 -0.75 -7.13 -2.15
CA SER A 108 -1.84 -6.17 -1.93
C SER A 108 -2.58 -6.49 -0.64
N ASN A 109 -2.98 -7.74 -0.44
CA ASN A 109 -3.69 -8.18 0.77
C ASN A 109 -2.80 -8.24 2.02
N ASN A 110 -1.48 -8.22 1.85
CA ASN A 110 -0.51 -8.19 2.94
C ASN A 110 0.57 -7.12 2.68
N PRO A 111 0.25 -5.82 2.75
CA PRO A 111 1.18 -4.75 2.41
C PRO A 111 2.46 -4.70 3.24
N THR A 112 2.50 -5.36 4.40
CA THR A 112 3.73 -5.53 5.20
C THR A 112 4.46 -6.84 4.97
N LEU A 113 4.10 -7.60 3.93
CA LEU A 113 4.83 -8.77 3.50
C LEU A 113 6.11 -8.37 2.77
N ASP A 114 7.24 -8.75 3.34
CA ASP A 114 8.53 -8.75 2.67
C ASP A 114 8.84 -10.17 2.15
N CYS A 115 8.93 -10.34 0.84
CA CYS A 115 9.21 -11.64 0.25
C CYS A 115 10.64 -12.13 0.47
N GLY A 116 11.55 -11.29 0.97
CA GLY A 116 12.85 -11.71 1.46
C GLY A 116 12.83 -12.24 2.91
N ILE A 117 11.71 -12.08 3.63
CA ILE A 117 11.58 -12.41 5.06
C ILE A 117 10.23 -13.09 5.31
N VAL A 118 10.11 -14.34 4.84
CA VAL A 118 8.99 -15.23 5.19
C VAL A 118 9.45 -16.15 6.31
N TYR A 119 8.66 -16.25 7.38
CA TYR A 119 9.04 -16.97 8.59
C TYR A 119 7.87 -17.76 9.17
N ASP A 120 8.17 -18.74 10.02
CA ASP A 120 7.17 -19.58 10.66
C ASP A 120 6.24 -18.77 11.58
N GLY A 121 4.93 -18.91 11.35
CA GLY A 121 3.91 -18.21 12.13
C GLY A 121 3.46 -16.86 11.56
N LEU A 122 4.05 -16.41 10.44
CA LEU A 122 3.53 -15.24 9.72
C LEU A 122 2.16 -15.57 9.11
N MET A 123 1.14 -14.79 9.46
CA MET A 123 -0.24 -15.01 9.01
C MET A 123 -0.56 -14.12 7.80
N LEU A 124 -0.93 -14.72 6.68
CA LEU A 124 -1.14 -14.04 5.41
C LEU A 124 -2.56 -14.22 4.89
N CYS A 125 -3.18 -13.13 4.47
CA CYS A 125 -4.43 -13.17 3.72
C CYS A 125 -4.17 -13.68 2.31
N THR A 126 -4.76 -14.82 1.95
CA THR A 126 -4.63 -15.47 0.64
C THR A 126 -5.96 -15.53 -0.11
N ALA A 127 -6.94 -14.70 0.27
CA ALA A 127 -8.20 -14.60 -0.43
C ALA A 127 -8.02 -14.17 -1.90
N PRO A 128 -8.81 -14.71 -2.84
CA PRO A 128 -8.72 -14.40 -4.27
C PRO A 128 -9.27 -13.01 -4.64
N GLY A 129 -9.84 -12.28 -3.69
CA GLY A 129 -10.28 -10.90 -3.85
C GLY A 129 -9.35 -9.90 -3.17
N ASN A 130 -9.45 -8.63 -3.55
CA ASN A 130 -8.79 -7.53 -2.84
C ASN A 130 -9.59 -7.21 -1.56
N ILE A 131 -9.04 -7.54 -0.39
CA ILE A 131 -9.70 -7.43 0.93
C ILE A 131 -8.82 -6.61 1.88
N VAL A 132 -8.00 -5.69 1.37
CA VAL A 132 -6.99 -4.99 2.17
C VAL A 132 -7.65 -4.09 3.22
N PRO A 133 -7.36 -4.27 4.52
CA PRO A 133 -7.76 -3.31 5.54
C PRO A 133 -7.12 -1.95 5.28
N VAL A 134 -7.91 -0.88 5.39
CA VAL A 134 -7.42 0.49 5.24
C VAL A 134 -6.72 0.91 6.53
N THR A 135 -5.49 1.42 6.42
CA THR A 135 -4.77 2.00 7.57
C THR A 135 -5.27 3.42 7.88
N PRO A 136 -5.17 3.88 9.14
CA PRO A 136 -5.47 5.27 9.48
C PRO A 136 -4.62 6.26 8.66
N SER A 137 -5.19 7.43 8.37
CA SER A 137 -4.52 8.51 7.62
C SER A 137 -3.19 8.88 8.28
N GLY A 138 -2.11 8.91 7.49
CA GLY A 138 -0.76 9.25 7.95
C GLY A 138 0.17 8.06 8.19
N LEU A 139 -0.34 6.83 8.25
CA LEU A 139 0.47 5.61 8.27
C LEU A 139 0.23 4.81 6.98
N ASN A 140 1.21 4.82 6.08
CA ASN A 140 1.23 3.96 4.89
C ASN A 140 1.99 2.64 5.17
N SER A 141 1.79 1.67 4.29
CA SER A 141 2.38 0.33 4.39
C SER A 141 3.92 0.33 4.43
N SER A 142 4.58 1.34 3.86
CA SER A 142 6.04 1.46 3.88
C SER A 142 6.56 1.75 5.29
N TYR A 143 5.89 2.61 6.06
CA TYR A 143 6.26 2.85 7.46
C TYR A 143 6.07 1.61 8.32
N LEU A 144 4.98 0.86 8.08
CA LEU A 144 4.70 -0.37 8.80
C LEU A 144 5.73 -1.46 8.49
N LEU A 145 6.19 -1.56 7.24
CA LEU A 145 7.30 -2.43 6.87
C LEU A 145 8.60 -2.09 7.64
N LEU A 146 8.90 -0.81 7.80
CA LEU A 146 10.08 -0.36 8.56
C LEU A 146 9.93 -0.65 10.06
N GLY A 147 8.75 -0.43 10.63
CA GLY A 147 8.47 -0.81 12.03
C GLY A 147 8.67 -2.30 12.28
N ARG A 148 8.17 -3.16 11.39
CA ARG A 148 8.41 -4.62 11.48
C ARG A 148 9.87 -5.03 11.34
N ARG A 149 10.71 -4.17 10.73
CA ARG A 149 12.16 -4.36 10.67
C ARG A 149 12.90 -3.77 11.89
N GLY A 150 12.15 -3.26 12.88
CA GLY A 150 12.70 -2.69 14.11
C GLY A 150 13.11 -1.22 14.00
N TYR A 151 12.73 -0.51 12.93
CA TYR A 151 12.97 0.92 12.83
C TYR A 151 11.94 1.72 13.65
N ASP A 152 12.38 2.79 14.30
CA ASP A 152 11.50 3.73 14.99
C ASP A 152 10.64 4.49 13.97
N VAL A 153 9.38 4.07 13.83
CA VAL A 153 8.45 4.64 12.86
C VAL A 153 8.11 6.10 13.16
N ALA A 154 8.17 6.54 14.41
CA ALA A 154 7.94 7.95 14.74
C ALA A 154 9.07 8.83 14.18
N GLN A 155 10.33 8.36 14.27
CA GLN A 155 11.46 9.03 13.63
C GLN A 155 11.34 9.03 12.11
N VAL A 156 10.99 7.89 11.51
CA VAL A 156 10.84 7.76 10.05
C VAL A 156 9.71 8.65 9.54
N GLN A 157 8.57 8.70 10.23
CA GLN A 157 7.44 9.55 9.87
C GLN A 157 7.81 11.04 9.95
N LYS A 158 8.51 11.46 11.01
CA LYS A 158 9.00 12.83 11.16
C LYS A 158 9.99 13.22 10.07
N ALA A 159 10.89 12.31 9.70
CA ALA A 159 11.84 12.53 8.61
C ALA A 159 11.16 12.62 7.24
N ALA A 160 10.16 11.78 6.97
CA ALA A 160 9.44 11.80 5.71
C ALA A 160 8.54 13.03 5.55
N GLN A 161 7.87 13.47 6.61
CA GLN A 161 7.13 14.74 6.62
C GLN A 161 8.05 15.96 6.36
N ALA A 162 9.31 15.90 6.78
CA ALA A 162 10.28 16.96 6.50
C ALA A 162 10.71 17.01 5.01
N LEU A 163 10.56 15.92 4.25
CA LEU A 163 10.83 15.88 2.81
C LEU A 163 9.67 16.48 1.98
N GLU A 164 8.43 16.44 2.50
CA GLU A 164 7.25 17.02 1.83
C GLU A 164 7.15 18.55 2.01
N VAL A 165 7.82 19.13 3.02
CA VAL A 165 7.80 20.58 3.32
C VAL A 165 8.90 21.35 2.55
N GLY A 166 9.71 20.67 1.74
CA GLY A 166 10.86 21.24 1.03
C GLY A 166 10.57 21.93 -0.31
N ASP A 167 9.37 21.82 -0.89
CA ASP A 167 9.11 22.30 -2.26
C ASP A 167 8.58 23.74 -2.31
N GLY A 168 9.24 24.62 -1.55
CA GLY A 168 9.07 26.07 -1.58
C GLY A 168 10.16 26.80 -2.38
N ALA A 169 11.04 26.07 -3.08
CA ALA A 169 12.03 26.65 -3.97
C ALA A 169 11.50 26.62 -5.42
N ILE A 170 10.78 27.68 -5.78
CA ILE A 170 10.53 28.14 -7.16
C ILE A 170 11.62 27.68 -8.15
N VAL A 171 11.32 26.63 -8.91
CA VAL A 171 12.05 26.27 -10.13
C VAL A 171 11.80 27.41 -11.12
N ARG A 172 12.79 28.27 -11.31
CA ARG A 172 12.75 29.25 -12.40
C ARG A 172 12.90 28.49 -13.71
N ASP A 173 11.79 28.36 -14.42
CA ASP A 173 11.73 27.92 -15.81
C ASP A 173 12.75 28.71 -16.66
N ALA A 174 13.76 28.03 -17.17
CA ALA A 174 14.59 28.54 -18.25
C ALA A 174 13.90 28.15 -19.56
N SER A 175 12.88 28.93 -19.92
CA SER A 175 12.21 28.92 -21.21
C SER A 175 13.25 29.00 -22.34
N HIS A 176 13.42 27.90 -23.09
CA HIS A 176 14.14 27.93 -24.36
C HIS A 176 13.30 28.72 -25.38
N ALA A 177 13.70 29.96 -25.60
CA ALA A 177 13.16 30.83 -26.63
C ALA A 177 13.55 30.33 -28.02
N HIS A 178 12.55 30.06 -28.85
CA HIS A 178 12.66 29.97 -30.30
C HIS A 178 12.90 31.40 -30.84
N GLY A 179 14.00 31.62 -31.58
CA GLY A 179 14.29 32.92 -32.20
C GLY A 179 15.43 32.84 -33.22
N SER A 180 15.10 33.07 -34.49
CA SER A 180 15.89 32.85 -35.69
C SER A 180 17.11 33.76 -35.89
N SER A 181 18.08 33.25 -36.69
CA SER A 181 18.70 33.90 -37.86
C SER A 181 20.22 34.21 -37.84
N ALA A 182 20.91 33.55 -38.81
CA ALA A 182 21.89 34.11 -39.77
C ALA A 182 23.43 34.13 -39.51
N ARG A 183 24.12 33.43 -40.44
CA ARG A 183 25.44 33.73 -41.11
C ARG A 183 26.73 33.51 -40.28
N HIS A 184 27.87 33.01 -40.78
CA HIS A 184 28.48 32.71 -42.09
C HIS A 184 29.62 31.68 -41.87
N ALA A 185 29.71 30.60 -42.67
CA ALA A 185 30.68 30.34 -43.77
C ALA A 185 32.12 29.91 -43.38
N HIS A 186 32.50 28.66 -43.71
CA HIS A 186 33.63 28.37 -44.63
C HIS A 186 33.77 26.85 -44.95
N ARG A 187 33.76 26.53 -46.27
CA ARG A 187 34.51 25.51 -47.08
C ARG A 187 35.03 24.21 -46.42
N SER A 188 35.15 23.05 -47.07
CA SER A 188 34.92 22.56 -48.45
C SER A 188 35.11 21.02 -48.45
N ALA A 189 34.31 20.33 -49.28
CA ALA A 189 34.57 19.10 -50.06
C ALA A 189 35.45 17.96 -49.51
N HIS A 190 34.96 16.71 -49.56
CA HIS A 190 35.44 15.69 -50.53
C HIS A 190 34.57 14.42 -50.57
N HIS A 191 34.38 13.92 -51.79
CA HIS A 191 33.73 12.68 -52.26
C HIS A 191 34.02 11.40 -51.45
N ALA A 192 33.05 10.46 -51.38
CA ALA A 192 32.97 9.32 -52.32
C ALA A 192 31.92 8.25 -51.91
N HIS A 193 31.20 7.78 -52.93
CA HIS A 193 30.36 6.58 -52.99
C HIS A 193 31.12 5.28 -52.69
N MET A 194 30.42 4.25 -52.18
CA MET A 194 30.29 2.88 -52.75
C MET A 194 29.48 2.03 -51.73
N ARG A 195 28.23 1.65 -52.03
CA ARG A 195 27.75 0.42 -52.71
C ARG A 195 27.94 -0.89 -51.93
N LYS A 196 26.76 -1.41 -51.54
CA LYS A 196 26.28 -2.78 -51.29
C LYS A 196 27.10 -3.93 -51.88
N ASN A 197 27.20 -5.01 -51.09
CA ASN A 197 27.26 -6.44 -51.40
C ASN A 197 26.97 -7.17 -50.06
N ALA A 198 26.33 -8.33 -49.91
CA ALA A 198 25.81 -9.34 -50.82
C ALA A 198 24.81 -10.24 -50.06
N HIS A 199 24.10 -11.09 -50.83
CA HIS A 199 23.18 -12.19 -50.49
C HIS A 199 21.71 -11.82 -50.33
#